data_AF-A0A660VRK6-F1
#
_entry.id   AF-A0A660VRK6-F1
#
_cell.length_a   1.000
_cell.length_b   1.000
_cell.length_c   1.000
_cell.angle_alpha   90.00
_cell.angle_beta   90.00
_cell.angle_gamma   90.00
#
_symmetry.space_group_name_H-M   'P 1'
#
loop_
_entity.id
_entity.type
_entity.pdbx_description
1 polymer ?
#
loop_
_entity_poly.entity_id
_entity_poly.type
_entity_poly.pdbx_seq_one_letter_code
_entity_poly.pdbx_strand_id
1 'polypeptide(L)'
;MTLLAWPAVAQNTAVEEFVLDNGMTWLLLPRFEEPNTISCGWVAQVGSVNERPCITGISHFFEHMMFKGTSTIGTRDAEQD
;
A
#
# COMPACT_ATOMS: atom_id res chain seq x y z
N MET A 1 -3.01 20.91 -39.15
CA MET A 1 -3.43 19.81 -38.27
C MET A 1 -3.18 20.28 -36.84
N THR A 2 -4.21 20.76 -36.15
CA THR A 2 -4.09 21.34 -34.80
C THR A 2 -4.59 20.30 -33.80
N LEU A 3 -3.71 19.76 -32.95
CA LEU A 3 -4.08 18.83 -31.88
C LEU A 3 -4.79 19.62 -30.78
N LEU A 4 -6.07 19.35 -30.56
CA LEU A 4 -6.78 19.78 -29.35
C LEU A 4 -6.50 18.74 -28.25
N ALA A 5 -5.82 19.15 -27.19
CA ALA A 5 -5.68 18.33 -25.99
C ALA A 5 -6.98 18.41 -25.18
N TRP A 6 -7.58 17.25 -24.87
CA TRP A 6 -8.69 17.19 -23.91
C TRP A 6 -8.16 17.41 -22.49
N PRO A 7 -8.87 18.16 -21.63
CA PRO A 7 -8.53 18.22 -20.23
C PRO A 7 -8.73 16.84 -19.62
N ALA A 8 -7.73 16.34 -18.90
CA ALA A 8 -7.91 15.19 -18.04
C ALA A 8 -8.79 15.61 -16.86
N VAL A 9 -9.97 15.01 -16.74
CA VAL A 9 -10.81 15.17 -15.56
C VAL A 9 -10.32 14.15 -14.53
N ALA A 10 -9.90 14.62 -13.35
CA ALA A 10 -9.54 13.74 -12.25
C ALA A 10 -10.78 12.99 -11.74
N GLN A 11 -10.60 11.75 -11.32
CA GLN A 11 -11.69 10.92 -10.82
C GLN A 11 -12.21 11.46 -9.48
N ASN A 12 -13.40 12.04 -9.48
CA ASN A 12 -14.06 12.53 -8.26
C ASN A 12 -14.54 11.32 -7.46
N THR A 13 -13.79 10.96 -6.42
CA THR A 13 -14.00 9.73 -5.65
C THR A 13 -14.38 10.12 -4.23
N ALA A 14 -15.57 9.69 -3.77
CA ALA A 14 -16.04 9.97 -2.42
C ALA A 14 -15.37 9.01 -1.43
N VAL A 15 -14.19 9.40 -0.94
CA VAL A 15 -13.45 8.65 0.08
C VAL A 15 -13.92 9.09 1.47
N GLU A 16 -14.21 8.13 2.33
CA GLU A 16 -14.47 8.34 3.75
C GLU A 16 -13.16 8.22 4.53
N GLU A 17 -12.77 9.29 5.22
CA GLU A 17 -11.54 9.33 6.03
C GLU A 17 -11.86 9.32 7.52
N PHE A 18 -11.15 8.48 8.27
CA PHE A 18 -11.22 8.47 9.74
C PHE A 18 -9.87 8.13 10.37
N VAL A 19 -9.65 8.64 11.58
CA VAL A 19 -8.44 8.40 12.37
C VAL A 19 -8.80 7.53 13.57
N LEU A 20 -8.10 6.42 13.73
CA LEU A 20 -8.26 5.53 14.88
C LEU A 20 -7.57 6.09 16.13
N ASP A 21 -7.94 5.58 17.31
CA ASP A 21 -7.35 6.00 18.60
C ASP A 21 -5.82 5.79 18.67
N ASN A 22 -5.27 4.88 17.88
CA ASN A 22 -3.83 4.63 17.77
C ASN A 22 -3.10 5.57 16.78
N GLY A 23 -3.82 6.53 16.18
CA GLY A 23 -3.29 7.49 15.23
C GLY A 23 -3.25 7.03 13.77
N MET A 24 -3.74 5.82 13.44
CA MET A 24 -3.77 5.34 12.07
C MET A 24 -4.92 5.97 11.27
N THR A 25 -4.59 6.61 10.14
CA THR A 25 -5.56 7.10 9.17
C THR A 25 -6.07 5.98 8.28
N TRP A 26 -7.38 5.85 8.15
CA TRP A 26 -8.07 4.98 7.20
C TRP A 26 -8.72 5.78 6.10
N LEU A 27 -8.60 5.25 4.88
CA LEU A 27 -9.28 5.73 3.70
C LEU A 27 -10.20 4.61 3.20
N LEU A 28 -11.51 4.78 3.39
CA LEU A 28 -12.52 3.82 2.99
C LEU A 28 -13.20 4.31 1.71
N LEU A 29 -13.30 3.43 0.72
CA LEU A 29 -14.02 3.70 -0.52
C LEU A 29 -15.04 2.59 -0.77
N PRO A 30 -16.31 2.77 -0.36
CA PRO A 30 -17.35 1.78 -0.58
C PRO A 30 -17.63 1.59 -2.07
N ARG A 31 -17.60 0.33 -2.54
CA ARG A 31 -17.91 -0.07 -3.92
C ARG A 31 -19.01 -1.13 -3.92
N PHE A 32 -20.26 -0.70 -3.88
CA PHE A 32 -21.42 -1.61 -3.83
C PHE A 32 -21.72 -2.31 -5.18
N GLU A 33 -21.20 -1.77 -6.29
CA GLU A 33 -21.35 -2.35 -7.63
C GLU A 33 -20.46 -3.59 -7.84
N GLU A 34 -19.43 -3.77 -7.03
CA GLU A 34 -18.45 -4.86 -7.12
C GLU A 34 -18.40 -5.67 -5.81
N PRO A 35 -19.48 -6.38 -5.44
CA PRO A 35 -19.62 -6.99 -4.11
C PRO A 35 -18.65 -8.14 -3.82
N ASN A 36 -18.01 -8.71 -4.85
CA ASN A 36 -17.12 -9.87 -4.73
C ASN A 36 -15.63 -9.49 -4.73
N THR A 37 -15.30 -8.20 -4.68
CA THR A 37 -13.91 -7.75 -4.77
C THR A 37 -13.63 -6.70 -3.71
N ILE A 38 -12.54 -6.91 -2.99
CA ILE A 38 -12.04 -5.99 -1.98
C ILE A 38 -10.55 -5.82 -2.28
N SER A 39 -10.12 -4.57 -2.39
CA SER A 39 -8.70 -4.23 -2.40
C SER A 39 -8.39 -3.51 -1.09
N CYS A 40 -7.31 -3.93 -0.44
CA CYS A 40 -6.84 -3.30 0.77
C CYS A 40 -5.32 -3.21 0.74
N GLY A 41 -4.82 -2.20 1.42
CA GLY A 41 -3.40 -1.94 1.57
C GLY A 41 -3.20 -0.95 2.69
N TRP A 42 -1.98 -0.89 3.18
CA TRP A 42 -1.57 0.11 4.15
C TRP A 42 -0.25 0.71 3.69
N VAL A 43 -0.03 1.96 4.05
CA VAL A 43 1.18 2.69 3.68
C VAL A 43 1.86 3.15 4.95
N ALA A 44 3.15 2.83 5.06
CA ALA A 44 4.00 3.39 6.09
C ALA A 44 4.80 4.56 5.51
N GLN A 45 4.89 5.67 6.23
CA GLN A 45 5.70 6.82 5.84
C GLN A 45 7.18 6.59 6.18
N VAL A 46 7.78 5.54 5.61
CA VAL A 46 9.19 5.16 5.77
C VAL A 46 9.74 4.60 4.47
N GLY A 47 11.06 4.65 4.29
CA GLY A 47 11.75 4.01 3.16
C GLY A 47 13.24 4.29 3.17
N SER A 48 13.91 4.07 2.03
CA SER A 48 15.37 4.23 1.94
C SER A 48 15.87 5.65 2.27
N VAL A 49 15.03 6.68 2.13
CA VAL A 49 15.34 8.05 2.56
C VAL A 49 15.58 8.17 4.08
N ASN A 50 15.05 7.24 4.86
CA ASN A 50 15.19 7.21 6.32
C ASN A 50 16.37 6.33 6.78
N GLU A 51 17.14 5.74 5.86
CA GLU A 51 18.25 4.87 6.19
C GLU A 51 19.52 5.67 6.52
N ARG A 52 20.32 5.14 7.45
CA ARG A 52 21.66 5.68 7.75
C ARG A 52 22.73 4.94 6.92
N PRO A 53 23.91 5.53 6.75
CA PRO A 53 25.05 4.81 6.17
C PRO A 53 25.30 3.47 6.88
N CYS A 54 25.78 2.49 6.11
CA CYS A 54 26.03 1.11 6.55
C CYS A 54 24.79 0.22 6.78
N ILE A 55 23.57 0.71 6.59
CA ILE A 55 22.34 -0.13 6.56
C ILE A 55 21.50 0.11 5.29
N THR A 56 22.11 0.66 4.25
CA THR A 56 21.44 1.00 3.01
C THR A 56 20.85 -0.25 2.35
N GLY A 57 19.58 -0.18 1.93
CA GLY A 57 18.82 -1.29 1.36
C GLY A 57 18.02 -2.10 2.38
N ILE A 58 18.09 -1.78 3.68
CA ILE A 58 17.33 -2.50 4.71
C ILE A 58 15.82 -2.36 4.55
N SER A 59 15.31 -1.22 4.06
CA SER A 59 13.86 -1.03 3.85
C SER A 59 13.33 -2.00 2.79
N HIS A 60 14.07 -2.13 1.69
CA HIS A 60 13.73 -3.09 0.65
C HIS A 60 13.90 -4.53 1.15
N PHE A 61 15.00 -4.84 1.84
CA PHE A 61 15.19 -6.17 2.43
C PHE A 61 14.07 -6.52 3.42
N PHE A 62 13.64 -5.57 4.24
CA PHE A 62 12.53 -5.73 5.18
C PHE A 62 11.22 -6.07 4.46
N GLU A 63 10.92 -5.40 3.34
CA GLU A 63 9.75 -5.72 2.51
C GLU A 63 9.78 -7.18 2.01
N HIS A 64 10.92 -7.66 1.51
CA HIS A 64 11.06 -9.08 1.14
C HIS A 64 10.80 -10.01 2.32
N MET A 65 11.31 -9.66 3.51
CA MET A 65 11.12 -10.48 4.70
C MET A 65 9.69 -10.46 5.24
N MET A 66 8.91 -9.40 5.01
CA MET A 66 7.50 -9.32 5.43
C MET A 66 6.63 -10.41 4.81
N PHE A 67 7.00 -10.91 3.63
CA PHE A 67 6.24 -11.94 2.92
C PHE A 67 6.70 -13.38 3.24
N LYS A 68 7.78 -13.56 4.02
CA LYS A 68 8.29 -14.88 4.44
C LYS A 68 7.58 -15.46 5.67
N GLY A 69 6.37 -14.99 5.96
CA GLY A 69 5.53 -15.48 7.05
C GLY A 69 5.63 -14.67 8.34
N THR A 70 4.75 -15.03 9.28
CA THR A 70 4.56 -14.40 10.59
C THR A 70 4.55 -15.48 11.67
N SER A 71 4.55 -15.08 12.94
CA SER A 71 4.39 -16.02 14.06
C SER A 71 3.07 -16.79 14.05
N THR A 72 2.05 -16.29 13.34
CA THR A 72 0.70 -16.88 13.31
C THR A 72 0.44 -17.62 12.00
N ILE A 73 0.93 -17.10 10.87
CA ILE A 73 0.76 -17.67 9.53
C ILE A 73 2.15 -17.82 8.91
N GLY A 74 2.63 -19.05 8.78
CA GLY A 74 3.93 -19.36 8.18
C GLY A 74 3.88 -19.53 6.66
N THR A 75 5.06 -19.52 6.04
CA THR A 75 5.25 -19.86 4.62
C THR A 75 5.22 -21.39 4.43
N ARG A 76 4.59 -21.86 3.35
CA ARG A 76 4.47 -23.29 3.03
C ARG A 76 5.75 -23.90 2.47
N ASP A 77 6.53 -23.12 1.72
CA ASP A 77 7.80 -23.53 1.13
C ASP A 77 8.77 -22.34 1.15
N ALA A 78 9.69 -22.34 2.12
CA ALA A 78 10.60 -21.22 2.32
C ALA A 78 11.75 -21.17 1.30
N GLU A 79 11.99 -22.25 0.54
CA GLU A 79 13.03 -22.29 -0.49
C GLU A 79 12.56 -21.79 -1.86
N GLN A 80 11.24 -21.71 -2.07
CA GLN A 80 10.63 -21.24 -3.30
C GLN A 80 10.49 -19.70 -3.35
N ASP A 81 10.50 -19.04 -2.18
CA ASP A 81 10.51 -17.57 -1.98
C ASP A 81 11.92 -17.03 -1.72
#